data_AF-A0A7C5MAT8-F1
#
_entry.id   AF-A0A7C5MAT8-F1
#
_cell.length_a   1.000
_cell.length_b   1.000
_cell.length_c   1.000
_cell.angle_alpha   90.00
_cell.angle_beta   90.00
_cell.angle_gamma   90.00
#
_symmetry.space_group_name_H-M   'P 1'
#
loop_
_entity.id
_entity.type
_entity.pdbx_description
1 polymer ?
#
loop_
_entity_poly.entity_id
_entity_poly.type
_entity_poly.pdbx_seq_one_letter_code
_entity_poly.pdbx_strand_id
1 'polypeptide(L)' 'LNSEELIRKETIHEVGHILGLGHCENDCVMRFSNSLQEAIEKSDHLCSVCREKLQRMHEV' A
#
# COMPACT_ATOMS: atom_id res chain seq x y z
N LEU A 1 -10.28 1.38 18.03
CA LEU A 1 -10.10 1.11 16.58
C LEU A 1 -10.18 2.45 15.86
N ASN A 2 -9.08 2.89 15.23
CA ASN A 2 -9.09 4.09 14.40
C ASN A 2 -9.51 3.68 12.98
N SER A 3 -10.81 3.64 12.73
CA SER A 3 -11.36 3.13 11.46
C SER A 3 -10.93 3.98 10.25
N GLU A 4 -10.70 5.28 10.43
CA GLU A 4 -10.29 6.17 9.34
C GLU A 4 -8.89 5.81 8.81
N GLU A 5 -7.95 5.51 9.71
CA GLU A 5 -6.59 5.12 9.35
C GLU A 5 -6.57 3.81 8.55
N LEU A 6 -7.37 2.82 8.97
CA LEU A 6 -7.52 1.55 8.25
C LEU A 6 -8.13 1.73 6.87
N ILE A 7 -9.21 2.52 6.77
CA ILE A 7 -9.83 2.84 5.49
C ILE A 7 -8.81 3.51 4.57
N ARG A 8 -8.03 4.46 5.07
CA ARG A 8 -6.97 5.13 4.29
C ARG A 8 -5.91 4.13 3.80
N LYS A 9 -5.38 3.27 4.69
CA LYS A 9 -4.37 2.25 4.35
C LYS A 9 -4.87 1.30 3.26
N GLU A 10 -6.04 0.69 3.44
CA GLU A 10 -6.56 -0.26 2.47
C GLU A 10 -7.02 0.40 1.17
N THR A 11 -7.52 1.65 1.23
CA THR A 11 -7.84 2.40 0.01
C THR A 11 -6.57 2.62 -0.83
N ILE A 12 -5.46 3.03 -0.20
CA ILE A 12 -4.18 3.20 -0.90
C ILE A 12 -3.66 1.86 -1.44
N HIS A 13 -3.83 0.76 -0.68
CA HIS A 13 -3.46 -0.59 -1.10
C HIS A 13 -4.18 -1.02 -2.39
N GLU A 14 -5.51 -0.94 -2.39
CA GLU A 14 -6.32 -1.35 -3.54
C GLU A 14 -6.16 -0.41 -4.74
N VAL A 15 -6.04 0.91 -4.51
CA VAL A 15 -5.70 1.86 -5.58
C VAL A 15 -4.30 1.55 -6.14
N GLY A 16 -3.36 1.14 -5.30
CA GLY A 16 -2.05 0.65 -5.73
C GLY A 16 -2.16 -0.53 -6.69
N HIS A 17 -3.04 -1.49 -6.41
CA HIS A 17 -3.34 -2.60 -7.33
C HIS A 17 -3.94 -2.15 -8.66
N ILE A 18 -4.89 -1.20 -8.64
CA ILE A 18 -5.46 -0.60 -9.87
C ILE A 18 -4.35 0.07 -10.70
N LEU A 19 -3.40 0.71 -10.03
CA LEU A 19 -2.22 1.32 -10.63
C LEU A 19 -1.07 0.32 -10.86
N GLY A 20 -1.33 -0.99 -10.89
CA GLY A 20 -0.35 -2.00 -11.31
C GLY A 20 0.72 -2.39 -10.28
N LEU A 21 0.63 -1.95 -9.02
CA LEU A 21 1.48 -2.47 -7.95
C LEU A 21 1.02 -3.85 -7.51
N GLY A 22 1.97 -4.75 -7.26
CA GLY A 22 1.72 -6.00 -6.52
C GLY A 22 1.96 -5.84 -5.03
N HIS A 23 1.79 -6.93 -4.27
CA HIS A 23 2.19 -6.97 -2.86
C HIS A 23 3.69 -6.65 -2.68
N CYS A 24 4.03 -6.06 -1.53
CA CYS A 24 5.38 -5.67 -1.18
C CYS A 24 5.80 -6.24 0.18
N GLU A 25 7.04 -6.73 0.29
CA GLU A 25 7.59 -7.26 1.55
C GLU A 25 8.29 -6.20 2.41
N ASN A 26 8.48 -4.99 1.87
CA ASN A 26 9.07 -3.87 2.60
C ASN A 26 8.07 -3.27 3.61
N ASP A 27 8.56 -2.36 4.46
CA ASP A 27 7.69 -1.48 5.24
C ASP A 27 6.91 -0.54 4.29
N CYS A 28 5.69 -0.97 3.94
CA CYS A 28 4.91 -0.41 2.86
C CYS A 28 3.42 -0.71 3.07
N VAL A 29 2.56 0.23 2.66
CA VAL A 29 1.11 0.06 2.61
C VAL A 29 0.66 -1.07 1.66
N MET A 30 1.51 -1.41 0.67
CA MET A 30 1.30 -2.56 -0.23
C MET A 30 1.64 -3.92 0.41
N ARG A 31 2.01 -3.96 1.69
CA ARG A 31 2.19 -5.24 2.38
C ARG A 31 0.84 -5.94 2.53
N PHE A 32 0.80 -7.20 2.15
CA PHE A 32 -0.39 -8.03 2.29
C PHE A 32 -0.75 -8.17 3.78
N SER A 33 -2.05 -8.17 4.08
CA SER A 33 -2.57 -8.31 5.44
C SER A 33 -3.57 -9.46 5.50
N ASN A 34 -3.23 -10.52 6.24
CA ASN A 34 -4.12 -11.67 6.47
C ASN A 34 -5.03 -11.49 7.68
N SER A 35 -4.83 -10.41 8.44
CA SER A 35 -5.58 -10.12 9.66
C SER A 35 -5.74 -8.62 9.86
N LEU A 36 -6.75 -8.24 10.67
CA LEU A 36 -6.94 -6.85 11.07
C LEU A 36 -5.71 -6.29 11.79
N GLN A 37 -5.05 -7.11 12.61
CA GLN A 37 -3.84 -6.71 13.33
C GLN A 37 -2.70 -6.36 12.35
N GLU A 38 -2.49 -7.18 11.31
CA GLU A 38 -1.50 -6.89 10.27
C GLU A 38 -1.81 -5.62 9.47
N ALA A 39 -3.10 -5.35 9.21
CA ALA A 39 -3.54 -4.11 8.54
C ALA A 39 -3.32 -2.87 9.43
N ILE A 40 -3.47 -3.01 10.74
CA ILE A 40 -3.13 -1.95 11.70
C ILE A 40 -1.61 -1.73 11.71
N GLU A 41 -0.81 -2.79 11.74
CA GLU A 41 0.65 -2.74 11.91
C GLU A 41 1.43 -2.34 10.66
N LYS A 42 0.91 -2.53 9.44
CA LYS A 42 1.63 -2.12 8.23
C LYS A 42 1.72 -0.59 8.11
N SER A 43 2.77 -0.14 7.41
CA SER A 43 2.98 1.29 7.09
C SER A 43 1.77 1.89 6.38
N ASP A 44 1.51 3.18 6.61
CA ASP A 44 0.54 3.97 5.84
C ASP A 44 1.17 4.68 4.64
N HIS A 45 2.43 4.35 4.31
CA HIS A 45 3.17 4.94 3.20
C HIS A 45 3.62 3.89 2.18
N LEU A 46 3.77 4.31 0.93
CA LEU A 46 4.50 3.52 -0.06
C LEU A 46 5.99 3.49 0.29
N CYS A 47 6.70 2.39 0.01
CA CYS A 47 8.17 2.39 0.06
C CYS A 47 8.76 3.07 -1.17
N SER A 48 10.08 3.35 -1.18
CA SER A 48 10.77 3.93 -2.33
C SER A 48 10.55 3.11 -3.61
N VAL A 49 10.65 1.78 -3.51
CA VAL A 49 10.48 0.86 -4.66
C VAL A 49 9.08 0.98 -5.28
N CYS A 50 8.02 1.06 -4.47
CA CYS A 50 6.65 1.20 -5.01
C CYS A 50 6.42 2.60 -5.60
N ARG A 51 6.98 3.65 -5.00
CA ARG A 51 6.93 5.01 -5.56
C ARG A 51 7.62 5.09 -6.92
N GLU A 52 8.81 4.51 -7.06
CA GLU A 52 9.54 4.47 -8.34
C GLU A 52 8.78 3.68 -9.41
N LYS A 53 8.12 2.57 -9.04
CA LYS A 53 7.27 1.81 -9.98
C LYS A 53 6.13 2.68 -10.52
N LEU A 54 5.43 3.42 -9.66
CA LEU A 54 4.36 4.33 -10.09
C LEU A 54 4.90 5.46 -10.97
N GLN A 55 6.06 6.05 -10.63
CA GLN A 55 6.66 7.12 -11.43
C GLN A 55 6.97 6.67 -12.87
N ARG A 56 7.51 5.45 -13.04
CA ARG A 56 7.78 4.88 -14.36
C ARG A 56 6.52 4.62 -15.20
N MET A 57 5.35 4.52 -14.58
CA MET A 57 4.09 4.32 -15.31
C MET A 57 3.56 5.60 -15.96
N HIS A 58 4.05 6.76 -15.54
CA HIS A 58 3.68 8.06 -16.11
C HIS A 58 4.62 8.53 -17.24
N GLU A 59 5.62 7.73 -17.63
CA GLU A 59 6.58 8.06 -18.71
C GLU A 59 6.03 7.71 -20.11
N VAL A 60 4.73 7.95 -20.34
CA VAL A 60 4.10 7.81 -21.68
C VAL A 60 4.21 9.11 -22.45
#